data_AF-A0A2G6Y687-F1
#
_entry.id   AF-A0A2G6Y687-F1
#
_cell.length_a   1.000
_cell.length_b   1.000
_cell.length_c   1.000
_cell.angle_alpha   90.00
_cell.angle_beta   90.00
_cell.angle_gamma   90.00
#
_symmetry.space_group_name_H-M   'P 1'
#
loop_
_entity.id
_entity.type
_entity.pdbx_description
1 polymer ?
#
loop_
_entity_poly.entity_id
_entity_poly.type
_entity_poly.pdbx_seq_one_letter_code
_entity_poly.pdbx_strand_id
1 'polypeptide(L)'
;MGVRFLRPDESTNPSGHRALGVALVLLMGAAGAYADALPVRKPGLWEVTLRSGTQSVMRQQQVQQCTDRATDQVSLMSIVPGQEHCHQIRVKKTRNGLEVNTTCWVHDNRVEAQIRLLGDFQKAYEGQFEVKYSKPVRFNPGLTHFTARWLGECKPGQRPADMVLPNGVTVNVVDDLKAHQVHDGHAH
;
A
#
# COMPACT_ATOMS: atom_id res chain seq x y z
N MET A 1 7.99 -6.72 -72.47
CA MET A 1 9.29 -7.40 -72.27
C MET A 1 10.39 -6.40 -72.59
N GLY A 2 11.26 -6.08 -71.64
CA GLY A 2 12.32 -5.09 -71.81
C GLY A 2 13.03 -4.79 -70.49
N VAL A 3 13.75 -5.80 -69.99
CA VAL A 3 14.88 -5.74 -69.03
C VAL A 3 15.75 -4.49 -69.26
N ARG A 4 16.42 -3.86 -68.28
CA ARG A 4 17.12 -4.38 -67.11
C ARG A 4 17.48 -3.19 -66.20
N PHE A 5 17.37 -3.37 -64.89
CA PHE A 5 17.95 -2.49 -63.88
C PHE A 5 19.48 -2.45 -63.98
N LEU A 6 20.07 -1.24 -63.97
CA LEU A 6 21.40 -0.98 -63.43
C LEU A 6 21.21 -0.49 -61.98
N ARG A 7 21.89 -1.16 -61.04
CA ARG A 7 22.25 -0.67 -59.70
C ARG A 7 23.74 -0.30 -59.75
N PRO A 8 24.30 0.27 -58.68
CA PRO A 8 23.88 1.40 -57.86
C PRO A 8 25.03 2.44 -57.85
N ASP A 9 24.79 3.67 -57.38
CA ASP A 9 25.87 4.34 -56.64
C ASP A 9 25.31 5.30 -55.60
N GLU A 10 26.10 5.37 -54.56
CA GLU A 10 25.85 5.77 -53.20
C GLU A 10 25.93 7.29 -53.02
N SER A 11 25.18 7.77 -52.04
CA SER A 11 25.45 8.96 -51.22
C SER A 11 25.49 10.32 -51.91
N THR A 12 24.47 11.14 -51.63
CA THR A 12 24.66 12.55 -51.25
C THR A 12 23.42 13.09 -50.54
N ASN A 13 23.63 13.48 -49.27
CA ASN A 13 22.77 14.30 -48.40
C ASN A 13 22.35 15.60 -49.12
N PRO A 14 21.16 16.23 -48.92
CA PRO A 14 20.99 17.13 -47.76
C PRO A 14 19.53 17.37 -47.26
N SER A 15 19.44 17.84 -46.01
CA SER A 15 18.52 18.88 -45.51
C SER A 15 17.02 18.86 -45.86
N GLY A 16 16.19 18.77 -44.82
CA GLY A 16 14.92 19.51 -44.81
C GLY A 16 13.68 18.77 -44.31
N HIS A 17 13.39 18.98 -43.03
CA HIS A 17 12.04 19.11 -42.45
C HIS A 17 11.04 17.92 -42.45
N ARG A 18 10.74 17.52 -41.20
CA ARG A 18 9.42 17.10 -40.66
C ARG A 18 8.93 15.69 -41.01
N ALA A 19 9.11 14.76 -40.06
CA ALA A 19 8.06 13.83 -39.68
C ALA A 19 8.25 13.32 -38.24
N LEU A 20 7.15 13.33 -37.50
CA LEU A 20 6.95 12.84 -36.13
C LEU A 20 7.46 11.40 -35.92
N GLY A 21 8.07 11.16 -34.77
CA GLY A 21 8.36 9.82 -34.24
C GLY A 21 8.42 9.85 -32.73
N VAL A 22 7.26 10.00 -32.08
CA VAL A 22 7.10 9.87 -30.63
C VAL A 22 7.14 8.38 -30.27
N ALA A 23 8.07 7.97 -29.41
CA ALA A 23 7.98 6.72 -28.66
C ALA A 23 8.19 7.04 -27.18
N LEU A 24 7.10 7.43 -26.54
CA LEU A 24 6.96 7.59 -25.10
C LEU A 24 6.91 6.20 -24.45
N VAL A 25 8.00 5.76 -23.83
CA VAL A 25 7.97 4.59 -22.94
C VAL A 25 7.52 5.04 -21.56
N LEU A 26 6.21 4.98 -21.32
CA LEU A 26 5.61 5.06 -19.98
C LEU A 26 5.88 3.73 -19.25
N LEU A 27 6.88 3.72 -18.38
CA LEU A 27 6.98 2.69 -17.34
C LEU A 27 5.80 2.89 -16.39
N MET A 28 4.82 1.98 -16.47
CA MET A 28 3.73 1.84 -15.52
C MET A 28 4.30 1.53 -14.13
N GLY A 29 4.47 2.56 -13.31
CA GLY A 29 4.49 2.39 -11.87
C GLY A 29 3.05 2.22 -11.39
N ALA A 30 2.64 0.99 -11.08
CA ALA A 30 1.49 0.76 -10.21
C ALA A 30 1.87 1.22 -8.79
N ALA A 31 2.01 2.53 -8.59
CA ALA A 31 2.02 3.12 -7.27
C ALA A 31 0.62 2.89 -6.70
N GLY A 32 0.54 2.10 -5.63
CA GLY A 32 -0.71 1.88 -4.91
C GLY A 32 -1.40 3.20 -4.61
N ALA A 33 -2.72 3.18 -4.45
CA ALA A 33 -3.59 4.34 -4.31
C ALA A 33 -3.29 5.29 -3.12
N TYR A 34 -2.17 5.09 -2.42
CA TYR A 34 -1.54 5.95 -1.43
C TYR A 34 -0.46 6.88 -2.03
N ALA A 35 -0.43 7.11 -3.35
CA ALA A 35 0.63 7.86 -4.02
C ALA A 35 1.03 9.15 -3.25
N ASP A 36 2.29 9.16 -2.77
CA ASP A 36 3.04 10.24 -2.11
C ASP A 36 2.45 10.95 -0.86
N ALA A 37 1.27 10.57 -0.39
CA ALA A 37 0.59 11.36 0.64
C ALA A 37 0.81 10.86 2.08
N LEU A 38 1.06 9.55 2.26
CA LEU A 38 1.37 8.97 3.56
C LEU A 38 2.86 9.16 3.93
N PRO A 39 3.18 9.32 5.23
CA PRO A 39 4.55 9.38 5.69
C PRO A 39 5.25 8.05 5.41
N VAL A 40 6.47 8.13 4.88
CA VAL A 40 7.32 6.95 4.67
C VAL A 40 8.11 6.70 5.95
N ARG A 41 7.89 5.53 6.56
CA ARG A 41 8.65 5.09 7.73
C ARG A 41 10.07 4.71 7.35
N LYS A 42 10.97 4.77 8.33
CA LYS A 42 12.31 4.20 8.19
C LYS A 42 12.20 2.72 7.77
N PRO A 43 12.88 2.28 6.70
CA PRO A 43 12.96 0.86 6.35
C PRO A 43 13.46 0.01 7.53
N GLY A 44 12.98 -1.23 7.61
CA GLY A 44 13.34 -2.18 8.67
C GLY A 44 12.14 -2.73 9.42
N LEU A 45 12.41 -3.28 10.61
CA LEU A 45 11.43 -3.93 11.45
C LEU A 45 10.75 -2.91 12.38
N TRP A 46 9.43 -2.87 12.34
CA TRP A 46 8.60 -2.12 13.27
C TRP A 46 7.83 -3.06 14.17
N GLU A 47 7.69 -2.72 15.44
CA GLU A 47 6.69 -3.34 16.32
C GLU A 47 5.54 -2.38 16.53
N VAL A 48 4.32 -2.85 16.31
CA VAL A 48 3.09 -2.08 16.50
C VAL A 48 2.27 -2.75 17.61
N THR A 49 1.89 -1.97 18.61
CA THR A 49 1.04 -2.41 19.72
C THR A 49 -0.32 -1.75 19.60
N LEU A 50 -1.37 -2.54 19.40
CA LEU A 50 -2.76 -2.09 19.31
C LEU A 50 -3.48 -2.27 20.64
N ARG A 51 -4.39 -1.35 20.96
CA ARG A 51 -5.28 -1.37 22.12
C ARG A 51 -6.69 -1.00 21.66
N SER A 52 -7.59 -1.98 21.59
CA SER A 52 -9.01 -1.74 21.28
C SER A 52 -9.75 -1.24 22.52
N GLY A 53 -10.66 -0.27 22.34
CA GLY A 53 -11.55 0.21 23.39
C GLY A 53 -12.68 -0.77 23.77
N THR A 54 -12.86 -1.87 23.03
CA THR A 54 -13.91 -2.86 23.29
C THR A 54 -13.38 -4.02 24.16
N GLN A 55 -14.19 -4.53 25.09
CA GLN A 55 -13.81 -5.59 26.06
C GLN A 55 -13.64 -7.00 25.44
N SER A 56 -13.32 -7.11 24.15
CA SER A 56 -13.07 -8.41 23.52
C SER A 56 -11.68 -8.96 23.86
N VAL A 57 -11.42 -10.21 23.45
CA VAL A 57 -10.18 -11.01 23.56
C VAL A 57 -8.91 -10.33 23.01
N MET A 58 -9.03 -9.08 22.56
CA MET A 58 -8.06 -8.26 21.83
C MET A 58 -7.65 -7.03 22.65
N ARG A 59 -7.57 -7.13 23.97
CA ARG A 59 -7.24 -5.96 24.83
C ARG A 59 -5.91 -5.31 24.47
N GLN A 60 -4.94 -6.11 24.04
CA GLN A 60 -3.71 -5.63 23.48
C GLN A 60 -3.17 -6.65 22.49
N GLN A 61 -2.85 -6.21 21.27
CA GLN A 61 -2.17 -7.04 20.28
C GLN A 61 -0.84 -6.42 19.93
N GLN A 62 0.13 -7.26 19.61
CA GLN A 62 1.42 -6.82 19.13
C GLN A 62 1.74 -7.54 17.84
N VAL A 63 2.08 -6.78 16.81
CA VAL A 63 2.53 -7.28 15.51
C VAL A 63 3.91 -6.74 15.21
N GLN A 64 4.67 -7.46 14.38
CA GLN A 64 5.91 -6.94 13.82
C GLN A 64 5.79 -6.82 12.31
N GLN A 65 6.25 -5.72 11.74
CA GLN A 65 6.15 -5.42 10.30
C GLN A 65 7.54 -5.17 9.74
N CYS A 66 7.99 -6.01 8.81
CA CYS A 66 9.14 -5.70 7.98
C CYS A 66 8.70 -4.83 6.80
N THR A 67 9.36 -3.69 6.62
CA THR A 67 8.99 -2.73 5.58
C THR A 67 10.20 -2.15 4.86
N ASP A 68 9.99 -1.73 3.63
CA ASP A 68 10.91 -0.91 2.85
C ASP A 68 10.16 0.26 2.21
N ARG A 69 10.87 1.12 1.47
CA ARG A 69 10.25 2.29 0.83
C ARG A 69 9.08 1.91 -0.10
N ALA A 70 9.13 0.75 -0.77
CA ALA A 70 8.15 0.34 -1.75
C ALA A 70 6.88 -0.26 -1.11
N THR A 71 7.03 -0.90 0.04
CA THR A 71 5.97 -1.64 0.73
C THR A 71 5.44 -0.91 1.97
N ASP A 72 5.99 0.25 2.30
CA ASP A 72 5.66 0.89 3.58
C ASP A 72 4.24 1.37 3.71
N GLN A 73 3.69 1.96 2.66
CA GLN A 73 2.34 2.52 2.73
C GLN A 73 1.29 1.43 2.98
N VAL A 74 1.44 0.29 2.30
CA VAL A 74 0.57 -0.86 2.50
C VAL A 74 0.80 -1.52 3.86
N SER A 75 2.06 -1.63 4.29
CA SER A 75 2.41 -2.17 5.61
C SER A 75 1.84 -1.30 6.75
N LEU A 76 1.94 0.03 6.64
CA LEU A 76 1.39 0.99 7.60
C LEU A 76 -0.11 0.82 7.78
N MET A 77 -0.83 0.55 6.69
CA MET A 77 -2.29 0.39 6.71
C MET A 77 -2.76 -1.01 7.11
N SER A 78 -1.89 -2.03 7.09
CA SER A 78 -2.24 -3.43 7.36
C SER A 78 -2.79 -3.71 8.77
N ILE A 79 -2.60 -2.80 9.73
CA ILE A 79 -3.17 -2.93 11.07
C ILE A 79 -4.64 -2.51 11.14
N VAL A 80 -5.13 -1.81 10.11
CA VAL A 80 -6.51 -1.33 10.01
C VAL A 80 -7.30 -2.42 9.26
N PRO A 81 -8.41 -2.92 9.82
CA PRO A 81 -9.21 -3.92 9.13
C PRO A 81 -9.83 -3.42 7.81
N GLY A 82 -9.99 -4.34 6.85
CA GLY A 82 -10.74 -4.11 5.61
C GLY A 82 -10.14 -3.09 4.66
N GLN A 83 -8.81 -3.02 4.57
CA GLN A 83 -8.09 -2.14 3.63
C GLN A 83 -7.87 -2.81 2.26
N GLU A 84 -8.86 -3.58 1.81
CA GLU A 84 -8.89 -4.25 0.51
C GLU A 84 -9.73 -3.41 -0.47
N HIS A 85 -9.40 -3.44 -1.77
CA HIS A 85 -10.15 -2.72 -2.83
C HIS A 85 -10.52 -1.27 -2.46
N CYS A 86 -9.54 -0.49 -2.01
CA CYS A 86 -9.77 0.90 -1.63
C CYS A 86 -9.91 1.80 -2.87
N HIS A 87 -11.07 2.45 -3.02
CA HIS A 87 -11.36 3.36 -4.13
C HIS A 87 -11.15 4.83 -3.79
N GLN A 88 -11.25 5.19 -2.51
CA GLN A 88 -11.02 6.56 -2.05
C GLN A 88 -10.05 6.55 -0.89
N ILE A 89 -8.90 7.20 -1.07
CA ILE A 89 -7.94 7.44 0.00
C ILE A 89 -7.72 8.96 0.03
N ARG A 90 -8.02 9.58 1.16
CA ARG A 90 -7.84 11.02 1.37
C ARG A 90 -6.89 11.21 2.53
N VAL A 91 -5.76 11.86 2.26
CA VAL A 91 -4.78 12.18 3.29
C VAL A 91 -4.76 13.69 3.51
N LYS A 92 -4.86 14.10 4.76
CA LYS A 92 -4.82 15.50 5.18
C LYS A 92 -3.74 15.69 6.23
N LYS A 93 -2.76 16.55 5.95
CA LYS A 93 -1.84 17.02 6.97
C LYS A 93 -2.58 17.90 7.97
N THR A 94 -2.34 17.68 9.25
CA THR A 94 -2.86 18.48 10.36
C THR A 94 -1.70 19.18 11.07
N ARG A 95 -1.99 20.03 12.06
CA ARG A 95 -0.94 20.71 12.83
C ARG A 95 0.03 19.74 13.51
N ASN A 96 -0.47 18.58 13.96
CA ASN A 96 0.27 17.67 14.85
C ASN A 96 0.48 16.27 14.22
N GLY A 97 0.11 16.06 12.96
CA GLY A 97 0.11 14.71 12.36
C GLY A 97 -0.64 14.63 11.04
N LEU A 98 -1.12 13.45 10.69
CA LEU A 98 -1.91 13.20 9.48
C LEU A 98 -3.26 12.57 9.83
N GLU A 99 -4.28 12.92 9.07
CA GLU A 99 -5.56 12.24 9.04
C GLU A 99 -5.71 11.53 7.69
N VAL A 100 -6.09 10.25 7.73
CA VAL A 100 -6.30 9.41 6.55
C VAL A 100 -7.73 8.89 6.62
N ASN A 101 -8.50 9.12 5.56
CA ASN A 101 -9.83 8.56 5.41
C ASN A 101 -9.84 7.63 4.22
N THR A 102 -10.32 6.40 4.41
CA THR A 102 -10.42 5.41 3.34
C THR A 102 -11.86 4.96 3.13
N THR A 103 -12.20 4.64 1.88
CA THR A 103 -13.41 3.91 1.51
C THR A 103 -12.98 2.72 0.68
N CYS A 104 -13.17 1.55 1.26
CA CYS A 104 -12.68 0.26 0.80
C CYS A 104 -13.84 -0.75 0.75
N TRP A 105 -13.60 -1.88 0.09
CA TRP A 105 -14.60 -2.93 -0.07
C TRP A 105 -13.97 -4.29 0.21
N VAL A 106 -14.56 -5.00 1.15
CA VAL A 106 -14.25 -6.41 1.41
C VAL A 106 -15.42 -7.20 0.86
N HIS A 107 -15.21 -7.87 -0.27
CA HIS A 107 -16.29 -8.37 -1.11
C HIS A 107 -17.28 -7.24 -1.45
N ASP A 108 -18.56 -7.39 -1.07
CA ASP A 108 -19.61 -6.39 -1.30
C ASP A 108 -19.94 -5.54 -0.05
N ASN A 109 -19.12 -5.63 1.01
CA ASN A 109 -19.28 -4.81 2.21
C ASN A 109 -18.38 -3.57 2.13
N ARG A 110 -19.00 -2.38 2.10
CA ARG A 110 -18.30 -1.10 2.18
C ARG A 110 -17.71 -0.91 3.58
N VAL A 111 -16.43 -0.59 3.62
CA VAL A 111 -15.63 -0.33 4.81
C VAL A 111 -15.10 1.09 4.75
N GLU A 112 -15.46 1.92 5.73
CA GLU A 112 -14.95 3.28 5.87
C GLU A 112 -14.05 3.37 7.10
N ALA A 113 -12.79 3.75 6.91
CA ALA A 113 -11.85 3.92 8.00
C ALA A 113 -11.43 5.38 8.15
N GLN A 114 -11.33 5.84 9.40
CA GLN A 114 -10.71 7.10 9.77
C GLN A 114 -9.48 6.79 10.61
N ILE A 115 -8.31 7.29 10.20
CA ILE A 115 -7.03 7.05 10.84
C ILE A 115 -6.37 8.38 11.17
N ARG A 116 -5.78 8.49 12.35
CA ARG A 116 -4.91 9.61 12.75
C ARG A 116 -3.54 9.08 13.10
N LEU A 117 -2.51 9.74 12.58
CA LEU A 117 -1.10 9.38 12.77
C LEU A 117 -0.34 10.59 13.29
N LEU A 118 0.53 10.40 14.28
CA LEU A 118 1.42 11.43 14.80
C LEU A 118 2.75 10.84 15.27
N GLY A 119 3.78 11.68 15.34
CA GLY A 119 5.11 11.29 15.81
C GLY A 119 6.19 11.30 14.73
N ASP A 120 7.31 10.63 15.01
CA ASP A 120 8.49 10.55 14.16
C ASP A 120 8.55 9.18 13.49
N PHE A 121 8.18 9.13 12.21
CA PHE A 121 8.19 7.91 11.40
C PHE A 121 9.60 7.35 11.15
N GLN A 122 10.66 7.98 11.67
CA GLN A 122 12.01 7.43 11.67
C GLN A 122 12.39 6.72 12.97
N LYS A 123 11.57 6.82 14.03
CA LYS A 123 11.87 6.25 15.36
C LYS A 123 10.65 5.60 16.01
N ALA A 124 9.60 6.39 16.23
CA ALA A 124 8.38 5.97 16.90
C ALA A 124 7.21 6.88 16.50
N TYR A 125 6.06 6.27 16.25
CA TYR A 125 4.82 6.98 15.93
C TYR A 125 3.65 6.33 16.69
N GLU A 126 2.56 7.06 16.79
CA GLU A 126 1.32 6.58 17.38
C GLU A 126 0.13 7.04 16.57
N GLY A 127 -1.02 6.46 16.88
CA GLY A 127 -2.23 6.81 16.19
C GLY A 127 -3.47 6.16 16.78
N GLN A 128 -4.56 6.41 16.08
CA GLN A 128 -5.82 5.76 16.34
C GLN A 128 -6.58 5.55 15.03
N PHE A 129 -7.42 4.53 15.00
CA PHE A 129 -8.36 4.35 13.91
C PHE A 129 -9.75 3.92 14.41
N GLU A 130 -10.76 4.21 13.61
CA GLU A 130 -12.10 3.65 13.73
C GLU A 130 -12.57 3.19 12.35
N VAL A 131 -13.33 2.10 12.32
CA VAL A 131 -13.85 1.49 11.09
C VAL A 131 -15.37 1.36 11.18
N LYS A 132 -16.06 1.76 10.11
CA LYS A 132 -17.49 1.57 9.92
C LYS A 132 -17.75 0.60 8.79
N TYR A 133 -18.66 -0.34 9.03
CA TYR A 133 -19.08 -1.35 8.07
C TYR A 133 -20.52 -1.07 7.65
N SER A 134 -20.79 -1.17 6.35
CA SER A 134 -22.17 -1.03 5.83
C SER A 134 -23.06 -2.23 6.18
N LYS A 135 -22.47 -3.40 6.39
CA LYS A 135 -23.14 -4.64 6.78
C LYS A 135 -22.73 -5.09 8.19
N PRO A 136 -23.58 -5.85 8.91
CA PRO A 136 -23.21 -6.43 10.20
C PRO A 136 -21.94 -7.27 10.12
N VAL A 137 -21.06 -7.10 11.09
CA VAL A 137 -19.81 -7.88 11.23
C VAL A 137 -19.78 -8.58 12.57
N ARG A 138 -19.11 -9.75 12.64
CA ARG A 138 -18.95 -10.50 13.89
C ARG A 138 -18.10 -9.75 14.92
N PHE A 139 -17.14 -8.96 14.44
CA PHE A 139 -16.20 -8.22 15.28
C PHE A 139 -16.11 -6.78 14.79
N ASN A 140 -16.34 -5.84 15.70
CA ASN A 140 -16.08 -4.42 15.48
C ASN A 140 -14.99 -3.99 16.47
N PRO A 141 -13.82 -3.53 15.99
CA PRO A 141 -12.73 -3.12 16.88
C PRO A 141 -13.05 -1.85 17.70
N GLY A 142 -14.07 -1.07 17.32
CA GLY A 142 -14.32 0.26 17.86
C GLY A 142 -13.13 1.20 17.66
N LEU A 143 -13.05 2.27 18.45
CA LEU A 143 -11.86 3.12 18.50
C LEU A 143 -10.67 2.28 18.99
N THR A 144 -9.64 2.21 18.15
CA THR A 144 -8.40 1.47 18.45
C THR A 144 -7.24 2.44 18.46
N HIS A 145 -6.51 2.48 19.57
CA HIS A 145 -5.26 3.21 19.68
C HIS A 145 -4.10 2.28 19.38
N PHE A 146 -3.02 2.82 18.82
CA PHE A 146 -1.80 2.04 18.64
C PHE A 146 -0.55 2.90 18.79
N THR A 147 0.53 2.24 19.18
CA THR A 147 1.88 2.81 19.18
C THR A 147 2.80 1.93 18.35
N ALA A 148 3.85 2.51 17.79
CA ALA A 148 4.79 1.80 16.95
C ALA A 148 6.22 2.29 17.20
N ARG A 149 7.18 1.37 17.18
CA ARG A 149 8.61 1.65 17.38
C ARG A 149 9.47 0.90 16.37
N TRP A 150 10.51 1.55 15.86
CA TRP A 150 11.50 0.93 14.98
C TRP A 150 12.45 0.07 15.82
N LEU A 151 12.64 -1.18 15.43
CA LEU A 151 13.44 -2.17 16.16
C LEU A 151 14.85 -2.37 15.59
N GLY A 152 15.06 -2.03 14.32
CA GLY A 152 16.27 -2.41 13.61
C GLY A 152 15.97 -2.76 12.16
N GLU A 153 16.95 -3.39 11.54
CA GLU A 153 16.77 -4.07 10.25
C GLU A 153 15.74 -5.22 10.37
N CYS A 154 15.16 -5.62 9.24
CA CYS A 154 14.34 -6.83 9.20
C CYS A 154 15.13 -8.08 9.62
N LYS A 155 14.46 -9.05 10.24
CA LYS A 155 15.10 -10.30 10.67
C LYS A 155 15.51 -11.15 9.45
N PRO A 156 16.54 -12.00 9.57
CA PRO A 156 16.90 -12.94 8.51
C PRO A 156 15.69 -13.75 8.03
N GLY A 157 15.49 -13.81 6.72
CA GLY A 157 14.37 -14.52 6.09
C GLY A 157 13.07 -13.74 5.99
N GLN A 158 12.94 -12.56 6.64
CA GLN A 158 11.78 -11.69 6.43
C GLN A 158 11.91 -10.96 5.09
N ARG A 159 10.79 -10.90 4.37
CA ARG A 159 10.62 -10.13 3.13
C ARG A 159 9.94 -8.79 3.44
N PRO A 160 10.13 -7.76 2.60
CA PRO A 160 9.29 -6.57 2.68
C PRO A 160 7.80 -6.92 2.63
N ALA A 161 7.01 -6.21 3.44
CA ALA A 161 5.59 -6.46 3.71
C ALA A 161 5.27 -7.72 4.54
N ASP A 162 6.27 -8.42 5.09
CA ASP A 162 5.99 -9.47 6.07
C ASP A 162 5.50 -8.88 7.39
N MET A 163 4.35 -9.36 7.85
CA MET A 163 3.76 -9.06 9.14
C MET A 163 3.70 -10.33 9.99
N VAL A 164 4.37 -10.31 11.14
CA VAL A 164 4.29 -11.36 12.16
C VAL A 164 3.15 -11.03 13.11
N LEU A 165 2.15 -11.90 13.13
CA LEU A 165 0.97 -11.81 13.98
C LEU A 165 1.27 -12.23 15.42
N PRO A 166 0.38 -11.95 16.40
CA PRO A 166 0.61 -12.31 17.80
C PRO A 166 0.77 -13.82 18.03
N ASN A 167 0.22 -14.66 17.15
CA ASN A 167 0.35 -16.12 17.19
C ASN A 167 1.66 -16.63 16.53
N GLY A 168 2.54 -15.73 16.08
CA GLY A 168 3.80 -16.07 15.40
C GLY A 168 3.67 -16.40 13.91
N VAL A 169 2.44 -16.46 13.38
CA VAL A 169 2.23 -16.66 11.94
C VAL A 169 2.68 -15.43 11.18
N THR A 170 3.39 -15.64 10.08
CA THR A 170 3.80 -14.56 9.17
C THR A 170 2.86 -14.51 7.99
N VAL A 171 2.35 -13.32 7.69
CA VAL A 171 1.55 -13.01 6.50
C VAL A 171 2.29 -11.95 5.70
N ASN A 172 2.42 -12.13 4.39
CA ASN A 172 2.90 -11.04 3.54
C ASN A 172 1.72 -10.22 3.04
N VAL A 173 1.65 -8.96 3.46
CA VAL A 173 0.50 -8.07 3.20
C VAL A 173 0.30 -7.82 1.70
N VAL A 174 1.39 -7.72 0.92
CA VAL A 174 1.29 -7.48 -0.52
C VAL A 174 0.74 -8.71 -1.25
N ASP A 175 1.20 -9.91 -0.88
CA ASP A 175 0.71 -11.14 -1.50
C ASP A 175 -0.75 -11.42 -1.13
N ASP A 176 -1.14 -11.14 0.12
CA ASP A 176 -2.51 -11.24 0.60
C ASP A 176 -3.46 -10.35 -0.21
N LEU A 177 -3.12 -9.07 -0.38
CA LEU A 177 -3.92 -8.14 -1.19
C LEU A 177 -4.05 -8.59 -2.66
N LYS A 178 -3.01 -9.17 -3.24
CA LYS A 178 -3.08 -9.73 -4.60
C LYS A 178 -4.02 -10.93 -4.65
N ALA A 179 -3.99 -11.80 -3.65
CA ALA A 179 -4.89 -12.95 -3.58
C ALA A 179 -6.36 -12.51 -3.54
N HIS A 180 -6.67 -11.47 -2.75
CA HIS A 180 -8.02 -10.89 -2.68
C HIS A 180 -8.49 -10.32 -4.03
N GLN A 181 -7.60 -9.68 -4.80
CA GLN A 181 -7.92 -9.19 -6.14
C GLN A 181 -8.27 -10.31 -7.14
N VAL A 182 -7.62 -11.48 -7.01
CA VAL A 182 -7.89 -12.63 -7.89
C VAL A 182 -9.24 -13.26 -7.55
N HIS A 183 -9.59 -13.36 -6.27
CA HIS A 183 -10.86 -13.96 -5.84
C HIS A 183 -12.09 -13.15 -6.23
N ASP A 184 -12.01 -11.82 -6.25
CA ASP A 184 -13.13 -10.96 -6.69
C ASP A 184 -13.34 -10.99 -8.22
N GLY A 185 -12.43 -11.59 -8.98
CA GLY A 185 -12.55 -11.84 -10.43
C GLY A 185 -13.39 -13.08 -10.79
N HIS A 186 -13.76 -13.91 -9.81
CA HIS A 186 -14.68 -15.02 -10.01
C HIS A 186 -16.11 -14.56 -9.69
N ALA A 187 -16.75 -13.91 -10.66
CA ALA A 187 -18.19 -13.73 -10.64
C ALA A 187 -18.86 -15.11 -10.63
N HIS A 188 -19.52 -15.45 -9.53
CA HIS A 188 -20.49 -16.54 -9.45
C HIS A 188 -21.87 -16.04 -9.86
#